data_AF-A0A6P4FK67-F1
#
_entry.id   AF-A0A6P4FK67-F1
#
_cell.length_a   1.000
_cell.length_b   1.000
_cell.length_c   1.000
_cell.angle_alpha   90.00
_cell.angle_beta   90.00
_cell.angle_gamma   90.00
#
_symmetry.space_group_name_H-M   'P 1'
#
loop_
_entity.id
_entity.type
_entity.pdbx_description
1 polymer ?
#
loop_
_entity_poly.entity_id
_entity_poly.type
_entity_poly.pdbx_seq_one_letter_code
_entity_poly.pdbx_strand_id
1 'polypeptide(L)'
;MSKFFLLLLVSKPVISGLEPEYSMLPENPQSTGLCPRYSFWRPGSLDSWPDGCENGSITVIGEDNWEQLLSGEWLLLLCSQNQPDCRDLEMSFFELATTAMGCIDVGLAFGDLSTPSTLRRRFSAFGQVTIYHILDGEFRRLSYEQDLMSLRYLIHLREWEDITPMPFWKNPTSPFIIFSIFAYKSAIDLMDSGLVGEDPRVATYTLSFLFAALLTWGTYFLWIGITCFVNYCKRRLHPELDILEEDFYEEGYGDEIDEDDFKEEDD
;
A
#
# COMPACT_ATOMS: atom_id res chain seq x y z
N MET A 1 -5.59 -12.55 26.57
CA MET A 1 -5.34 -12.11 25.18
C MET A 1 -6.65 -12.03 24.38
N SER A 2 -7.58 -11.10 24.69
CA SER A 2 -8.96 -11.17 24.13
C SER A 2 -9.57 -9.83 23.66
N LYS A 3 -8.80 -8.74 23.61
CA LYS A 3 -9.33 -7.44 23.12
C LYS A 3 -8.74 -6.99 21.77
N PHE A 4 -7.56 -7.49 21.40
CA PHE A 4 -6.93 -7.17 20.12
C PHE A 4 -7.57 -7.92 18.93
N PHE A 5 -8.00 -9.17 19.14
CA PHE A 5 -8.67 -9.97 18.12
C PHE A 5 -10.07 -9.44 17.76
N LEU A 6 -10.76 -8.81 18.72
CA LEU A 6 -12.08 -8.21 18.49
C LEU A 6 -12.03 -6.92 17.67
N LEU A 7 -10.89 -6.20 17.65
CA LEU A 7 -10.74 -4.99 16.82
C LEU A 7 -10.46 -5.30 15.34
N LEU A 8 -9.89 -6.46 15.03
CA LEU A 8 -9.68 -6.91 13.64
C LEU A 8 -10.98 -7.38 12.97
N LEU A 9 -12.04 -7.68 13.72
CA LEU A 9 -13.34 -8.10 13.18
C LEU A 9 -14.26 -6.91 12.83
N VAL A 10 -13.92 -5.69 13.25
CA VAL A 10 -14.73 -4.47 13.01
C VAL A 10 -14.16 -3.61 11.88
N SER A 11 -12.91 -3.85 11.47
CA SER A 11 -12.35 -3.23 10.27
C SER A 11 -12.87 -4.00 9.05
N LYS A 12 -13.64 -3.33 8.19
CA LYS A 12 -14.00 -3.87 6.86
C LYS A 12 -12.71 -4.31 6.17
N PRO A 13 -12.46 -5.59 5.93
CA PRO A 13 -11.24 -6.04 5.25
C PRO A 13 -11.45 -5.87 3.74
N VAL A 14 -11.89 -4.68 3.32
CA VAL A 14 -11.97 -4.34 1.91
C VAL A 14 -10.58 -3.93 1.50
N ILE A 15 -9.99 -4.71 0.59
CA ILE A 15 -8.82 -4.31 -0.19
C ILE A 15 -9.20 -3.00 -0.90
N SER A 16 -8.74 -1.88 -0.34
CA SER A 16 -9.01 -0.56 -0.91
C SER A 16 -8.51 -0.50 -2.36
N GLY A 17 -9.36 -0.06 -3.28
CA GLY A 17 -9.08 -0.01 -4.73
C GLY A 17 -9.74 -1.09 -5.60
N LEU A 18 -10.52 -2.03 -5.02
CA LEU A 18 -11.38 -2.95 -5.78
C LEU A 18 -12.80 -2.41 -6.05
N GLU A 19 -13.13 -1.24 -5.52
CA GLU A 19 -14.46 -0.63 -5.68
C GLU A 19 -14.37 0.41 -6.81
N PRO A 20 -15.17 0.29 -7.88
CA PRO A 20 -15.31 1.38 -8.83
C PRO A 20 -15.95 2.56 -8.10
N GLU A 21 -15.24 3.69 -8.07
CA GLU A 21 -15.73 4.95 -7.49
C GLU A 21 -16.81 5.52 -8.42
N TYR A 22 -18.02 4.97 -8.35
CA TYR A 22 -19.20 5.52 -9.02
C TYR A 22 -19.75 6.68 -8.21
N SER A 23 -19.17 7.86 -8.39
CA SER A 23 -19.87 9.12 -8.13
C SER A 23 -20.83 9.36 -9.31
N MET A 24 -22.12 9.08 -9.10
CA MET A 24 -23.18 9.54 -9.98
C MET A 24 -23.26 11.07 -9.91
N LEU A 25 -22.98 11.76 -11.02
CA LEU A 25 -23.40 13.15 -11.22
C LEU A 25 -24.06 13.34 -12.58
N PRO A 26 -25.07 14.22 -12.65
CA PRO A 26 -26.04 14.27 -13.74
C PRO A 26 -25.54 15.02 -14.98
N GLU A 27 -26.34 14.85 -16.01
CA GLU A 27 -26.24 15.31 -17.39
C GLU A 27 -25.89 16.80 -17.57
N ASN A 28 -25.07 17.02 -18.60
CA ASN A 28 -24.61 18.26 -19.24
C ASN A 28 -25.64 19.42 -19.28
N PRO A 29 -25.18 20.68 -19.30
CA PRO A 29 -25.41 21.46 -20.51
C PRO A 29 -24.17 22.22 -21.04
N GLN A 30 -24.19 22.36 -22.36
CA GLN A 30 -23.12 22.87 -23.24
C GLN A 30 -22.65 24.32 -23.01
N SER A 31 -21.47 24.58 -23.60
CA SER A 31 -21.00 25.86 -24.19
C SER A 31 -20.34 26.85 -23.19
N THR A 32 -19.17 27.48 -23.38
CA THR A 32 -18.36 27.83 -24.57
C THR A 32 -17.03 28.46 -24.10
N GLY A 33 -15.92 28.23 -24.83
CA GLY A 33 -14.77 29.15 -25.01
C GLY A 33 -13.82 29.34 -23.79
N LEU A 34 -12.50 29.21 -23.86
CA LEU A 34 -11.51 29.35 -24.93
C LEU A 34 -10.20 28.70 -24.42
N CYS A 35 -9.50 27.92 -25.25
CA CYS A 35 -8.03 27.84 -25.18
C CYS A 35 -7.49 28.38 -26.52
N PRO A 36 -6.51 29.30 -26.52
CA PRO A 36 -5.89 29.73 -27.75
C PRO A 36 -4.99 28.61 -28.28
N ARG A 37 -5.38 28.16 -29.46
CA ARG A 37 -4.64 27.29 -30.37
C ARG A 37 -3.31 27.95 -30.76
N TYR A 38 -2.19 27.29 -30.49
CA TYR A 38 -0.95 27.40 -31.27
C TYR A 38 -0.47 25.98 -31.54
N SER A 39 -0.13 25.55 -32.75
CA SER A 39 -0.34 26.08 -34.09
C SER A 39 -0.06 24.94 -35.06
N PHE A 40 -0.95 24.76 -36.02
CA PHE A 40 -0.72 24.32 -37.39
C PHE A 40 0.64 23.63 -37.70
N TRP A 41 0.62 22.30 -37.73
CA TRP A 41 1.64 21.48 -38.36
C TRP A 41 1.72 21.77 -39.87
N ARG A 42 2.91 22.16 -40.37
CA ARG A 42 3.31 22.01 -41.77
C ARG A 42 4.50 21.05 -41.85
N PRO A 43 4.53 20.09 -42.80
CA PRO A 43 5.68 19.23 -42.99
C PRO A 43 6.74 19.93 -43.85
N GLY A 44 7.98 19.96 -43.36
CA GLY A 44 9.17 20.33 -44.14
C GLY A 44 9.75 21.73 -43.90
N SER A 45 10.38 21.96 -42.75
CA SER A 45 11.59 22.80 -42.69
C SER A 45 12.45 22.37 -41.50
N LEU A 46 13.59 21.76 -41.81
CA LEU A 46 14.80 21.85 -41.00
C LEU A 46 15.12 23.35 -40.88
N ASP A 47 15.35 23.85 -39.65
CA ASP A 47 16.37 24.85 -39.29
C ASP A 47 16.10 25.44 -37.90
N SER A 48 16.91 24.96 -36.95
CA SER A 48 17.43 25.62 -35.73
C SER A 48 16.50 26.51 -34.89
N TRP A 49 16.07 25.99 -33.74
CA TRP A 49 15.78 26.82 -32.56
C TRP A 49 17.09 27.29 -31.91
N PRO A 50 17.11 28.44 -31.22
CA PRO A 50 18.30 28.95 -30.55
C PRO A 50 18.68 28.02 -29.39
N ASP A 51 19.98 27.79 -29.24
CA ASP A 51 20.57 26.97 -28.19
C ASP A 51 20.09 27.40 -26.79
N GLY A 52 19.45 26.49 -26.04
CA GLY A 52 19.41 26.58 -24.58
C GLY A 52 18.15 26.20 -23.81
N CYS A 53 17.04 25.81 -24.43
CA CYS A 53 15.84 25.42 -23.68
C CYS A 53 15.21 24.13 -24.23
N GLU A 54 15.49 23.00 -23.59
CA GLU A 54 14.77 21.75 -23.86
C GLU A 54 13.34 21.85 -23.33
N ASN A 55 12.38 21.38 -24.13
CA ASN A 55 10.98 21.32 -23.73
C ASN A 55 10.85 20.45 -22.47
N GLY A 56 10.35 21.01 -21.37
CA GLY A 56 9.95 20.30 -20.15
C GLY A 56 8.99 19.16 -20.49
N SER A 57 9.52 17.93 -20.54
CA SER A 57 8.75 16.74 -20.86
C SER A 57 8.14 16.18 -19.58
N ILE A 58 6.81 16.10 -19.52
CA ILE A 58 6.14 15.31 -18.48
C ILE A 58 6.37 13.83 -18.77
N THR A 59 6.91 13.13 -17.80
CA THR A 59 7.17 11.70 -17.89
C THR A 59 5.94 10.94 -17.41
N VAL A 60 5.37 10.10 -18.28
CA VAL A 60 4.24 9.25 -17.90
C VAL A 60 4.75 8.06 -17.10
N ILE A 61 4.21 7.87 -15.90
CA ILE A 61 4.59 6.80 -14.96
C ILE A 61 3.56 5.67 -14.99
N GLY A 62 4.05 4.46 -15.18
CA GLY A 62 3.33 3.20 -15.13
C GLY A 62 4.05 2.16 -14.26
N GLU A 63 3.59 0.91 -14.35
CA GLU A 63 4.12 -0.22 -13.54
C GLU A 63 5.55 -0.62 -13.91
N ASP A 64 5.96 -0.33 -15.13
CA ASP A 64 7.22 -0.75 -15.74
C ASP A 64 8.34 0.27 -15.53
N ASN A 65 8.00 1.55 -15.32
CA ASN A 65 8.99 2.63 -15.25
C ASN A 65 8.99 3.43 -13.95
N TRP A 66 8.10 3.15 -12.98
CA TRP A 66 8.02 3.90 -11.71
C TRP A 66 9.33 3.94 -10.92
N GLU A 67 10.22 2.96 -11.10
CA GLU A 67 11.51 2.89 -10.39
C GLU A 67 12.43 4.08 -10.70
N GLN A 68 12.23 4.75 -11.84
CA GLN A 68 13.01 5.95 -12.17
C GLN A 68 12.77 7.11 -11.19
N LEU A 69 11.63 7.10 -10.48
CA LEU A 69 11.31 8.08 -9.45
C LEU A 69 12.17 7.91 -8.19
N LEU A 70 12.89 6.79 -8.04
CA LEU A 70 13.76 6.52 -6.90
C LEU A 70 15.08 7.31 -6.95
N SER A 71 15.39 7.94 -8.08
CA SER A 71 16.63 8.67 -8.29
C SER A 71 16.35 10.08 -8.80
N GLY A 72 16.95 11.09 -8.17
CA GLY A 72 16.75 12.50 -8.50
C GLY A 72 15.55 13.12 -7.80
N GLU A 73 15.22 14.35 -8.21
CA GLU A 73 14.08 15.11 -7.69
C GLU A 73 12.91 15.04 -8.67
N TRP A 74 11.75 14.60 -8.19
CA TRP A 74 10.54 14.45 -8.98
C TRP A 74 9.32 15.03 -8.28
N LEU A 75 8.43 15.56 -9.10
CA LEU A 75 7.07 15.92 -8.73
C LEU A 75 6.12 14.99 -9.46
N LEU A 76 5.44 14.12 -8.72
CA LEU A 76 4.52 13.11 -9.25
C LEU A 76 3.07 13.51 -8.98
N LEU A 77 2.28 13.64 -10.04
CA LEU A 77 0.83 13.78 -9.98
C LEU A 77 0.18 12.43 -10.29
N LEU A 78 -0.61 11.91 -9.35
CA LEU A 78 -1.43 10.71 -9.53
C LEU A 78 -2.90 11.08 -9.49
N CYS A 79 -3.61 10.77 -10.57
CA CYS A 79 -4.98 11.21 -10.73
C CYS A 79 -5.76 10.33 -11.72
N SER A 80 -7.10 10.32 -11.62
CA SER A 80 -7.98 9.62 -12.55
C SER A 80 -8.75 10.62 -13.43
N GLN A 81 -8.67 10.46 -14.75
CA GLN A 81 -9.28 11.37 -15.74
C GLN A 81 -10.82 11.49 -15.64
N ASN A 82 -11.48 10.59 -14.91
CA ASN A 82 -12.93 10.59 -14.75
C ASN A 82 -13.43 11.58 -13.68
N GLN A 83 -12.53 12.22 -12.92
CA GLN A 83 -12.86 13.18 -11.87
C GLN A 83 -12.67 14.63 -12.37
N PRO A 84 -13.62 15.55 -12.11
CA PRO A 84 -13.56 16.92 -12.61
C PRO A 84 -12.35 17.69 -12.05
N ASP A 85 -12.09 17.56 -10.74
CA ASP A 85 -10.96 18.21 -10.05
C ASP A 85 -9.60 17.78 -10.60
N CYS A 86 -9.54 16.60 -11.24
CA CYS A 86 -8.34 16.09 -11.85
C CYS A 86 -7.91 16.91 -13.07
N ARG A 87 -8.87 17.28 -13.92
CA ARG A 87 -8.59 17.92 -15.20
C ARG A 87 -8.00 19.31 -15.02
N ASP A 88 -8.55 20.07 -14.08
CA ASP A 88 -8.09 21.44 -13.82
C ASP A 88 -6.67 21.45 -13.23
N LEU A 89 -6.38 20.50 -12.35
CA LEU A 89 -5.05 20.32 -11.82
C LEU A 89 -4.06 19.79 -12.86
N GLU A 90 -4.48 18.86 -13.69
CA GLU A 90 -3.68 18.34 -14.80
C GLU A 90 -3.27 19.48 -15.72
N MET A 91 -4.20 20.35 -16.13
CA MET A 91 -3.89 21.55 -16.93
C MET A 91 -2.90 22.47 -16.22
N SER A 92 -3.08 22.71 -14.92
CA SER A 92 -2.16 23.52 -14.12
C SER A 92 -0.77 22.89 -14.01
N PHE A 93 -0.70 21.57 -13.96
CA PHE A 93 0.54 20.80 -13.93
C PHE A 93 1.27 20.84 -15.28
N PHE A 94 0.54 20.77 -16.40
CA PHE A 94 1.09 20.98 -17.74
C PHE A 94 1.60 22.41 -17.92
N GLU A 95 0.89 23.41 -17.41
CA GLU A 95 1.34 24.81 -17.44
C GLU A 95 2.57 25.03 -16.55
N LEU A 96 2.65 24.35 -15.41
CA LEU A 96 3.87 24.31 -14.62
C LEU A 96 5.02 23.72 -15.43
N ALA A 97 4.81 22.63 -16.18
CA ALA A 97 5.84 22.02 -17.02
C ALA A 97 6.36 22.93 -18.12
N THR A 98 5.47 23.69 -18.79
CA THR A 98 5.85 24.63 -19.84
C THR A 98 6.50 25.89 -19.29
N THR A 99 6.05 26.38 -18.14
CA THR A 99 6.60 27.60 -17.51
C THR A 99 7.84 27.32 -16.66
N ALA A 100 8.03 26.08 -16.21
CA ALA A 100 9.22 25.59 -15.52
C ALA A 100 10.41 25.44 -16.47
N MET A 101 10.18 25.41 -17.80
CA MET A 101 11.20 25.33 -18.85
C MET A 101 12.18 26.52 -18.74
N GLY A 102 13.18 26.40 -17.87
CA GLY A 102 14.24 27.38 -17.64
C GLY A 102 14.55 27.73 -16.17
N CYS A 103 13.71 27.39 -15.18
CA CYS A 103 13.90 27.86 -13.79
C CYS A 103 13.72 26.81 -12.68
N ILE A 104 13.24 25.60 -12.98
CA ILE A 104 12.99 24.55 -11.98
C ILE A 104 13.70 23.27 -12.41
N ASP A 105 14.64 22.81 -11.59
CA ASP A 105 15.44 21.59 -11.80
C ASP A 105 14.76 20.38 -11.15
N VAL A 106 13.48 20.17 -11.45
CA VAL A 106 12.66 19.08 -10.88
C VAL A 106 11.97 18.33 -12.01
N GLY A 107 12.10 17.01 -12.04
CA GLY A 107 11.43 16.16 -13.00
C GLY A 107 9.92 16.15 -12.77
N LEU A 108 9.12 16.28 -13.83
CA LEU A 108 7.66 16.23 -13.73
C LEU A 108 7.15 14.87 -14.21
N ALA A 109 6.32 14.25 -13.39
CA ALA A 109 5.80 12.91 -13.60
C ALA A 109 4.26 12.88 -13.45
N PHE A 110 3.60 12.15 -14.35
CA PHE A 110 2.15 11.95 -14.32
C PHE A 110 1.81 10.47 -14.36
N GLY A 111 0.97 10.00 -13.44
CA GLY A 111 0.47 8.62 -13.43
C GLY A 111 -1.05 8.58 -13.42
N ASP A 112 -1.61 7.81 -14.37
CA ASP A 112 -3.05 7.63 -14.50
C ASP A 112 -3.56 6.51 -13.57
N LEU A 113 -4.56 6.84 -12.77
CA LEU A 113 -5.26 5.93 -11.86
C LEU A 113 -6.65 5.50 -12.37
N SER A 114 -6.98 5.83 -13.63
CA SER A 114 -8.28 5.50 -14.24
C SER A 114 -8.49 3.99 -14.43
N THR A 115 -7.41 3.27 -14.74
CA THR A 115 -7.43 1.82 -14.94
C THR A 115 -7.08 1.10 -13.63
N PRO A 116 -7.70 -0.06 -13.35
CA PRO A 116 -7.31 -0.89 -12.23
C PRO A 116 -5.87 -1.36 -12.43
N SER A 117 -4.94 -0.72 -11.72
CA SER A 117 -3.51 -0.95 -11.79
C SER A 117 -2.92 -1.12 -10.39
N THR A 118 -1.75 -1.74 -10.32
CA THR A 118 -1.02 -1.87 -9.05
C THR A 118 -0.39 -0.55 -8.59
N LEU A 119 -0.39 0.48 -9.45
CA LEU A 119 0.22 1.79 -9.27
C LEU A 119 -0.46 2.54 -8.14
N ARG A 120 -1.80 2.51 -8.14
CA ARG A 120 -2.61 3.10 -7.07
C ARG A 120 -2.21 2.55 -5.70
N ARG A 121 -2.01 1.24 -5.63
CA ARG A 121 -1.64 0.54 -4.41
C ARG A 121 -0.18 0.77 -4.04
N ARG A 122 0.72 0.77 -5.03
CA ARG A 122 2.15 1.04 -4.86
C ARG A 122 2.40 2.38 -4.18
N PHE A 123 1.72 3.43 -4.63
CA PHE A 123 1.84 4.76 -4.05
C PHE A 123 0.85 5.03 -2.91
N SER A 124 0.10 4.02 -2.45
CA SER A 124 -0.98 4.18 -1.45
C SER A 124 -1.93 5.35 -1.79
N ALA A 125 -2.17 5.59 -3.08
CA ALA A 125 -2.89 6.74 -3.63
C ALA A 125 -4.40 6.45 -3.67
N PHE A 126 -5.02 6.37 -2.49
CA PHE A 126 -6.45 6.08 -2.39
C PHE A 126 -7.34 7.32 -2.58
N GLY A 127 -6.77 8.53 -2.56
CA GLY A 127 -7.50 9.76 -2.87
C GLY A 127 -7.79 9.92 -4.35
N GLN A 128 -8.68 10.87 -4.68
CA GLN A 128 -9.04 11.23 -6.05
C GLN A 128 -7.87 11.88 -6.80
N VAL A 129 -7.12 12.72 -6.08
CA VAL A 129 -5.93 13.41 -6.54
C VAL A 129 -4.86 13.25 -5.48
N THR A 130 -3.66 12.83 -5.87
CA THR A 130 -2.53 12.74 -4.94
C THR A 130 -1.26 13.27 -5.61
N ILE A 131 -0.61 14.23 -4.95
CA ILE A 131 0.65 14.80 -5.41
C ILE A 131 1.76 14.35 -4.45
N TYR A 132 2.87 13.92 -5.02
CA TYR A 132 4.08 13.56 -4.29
C TYR A 132 5.25 14.41 -4.74
N HIS A 133 6.00 14.92 -3.78
CA HIS A 133 7.39 15.32 -4.00
C HIS A 133 8.28 14.13 -3.64
N ILE A 134 9.26 13.86 -4.48
CA ILE A 134 10.13 12.69 -4.35
C ILE A 134 11.55 13.18 -4.52
N LEU A 135 12.41 12.87 -3.55
CA LEU A 135 13.83 13.17 -3.62
C LEU A 135 14.59 11.91 -3.27
N ASP A 136 15.30 11.34 -4.23
CA ASP A 136 16.15 10.13 -4.07
C ASP A 136 15.45 8.99 -3.31
N GLY A 137 14.16 8.75 -3.63
CA GLY A 137 13.34 7.69 -3.04
C GLY A 137 12.63 8.05 -1.73
N GLU A 138 12.79 9.28 -1.24
CA GLU A 138 11.98 9.82 -0.14
C GLU A 138 10.70 10.45 -0.65
N PHE A 139 9.57 9.79 -0.39
CA PHE A 139 8.25 10.24 -0.81
C PHE A 139 7.64 11.18 0.22
N ARG A 140 7.26 12.38 -0.19
CA ARG A 140 6.54 13.37 0.63
C ARG A 140 5.19 13.65 0.00
N ARG A 141 4.11 13.47 0.76
CA ARG A 141 2.77 13.76 0.26
C ARG A 141 2.50 15.25 0.41
N LEU A 142 2.21 15.93 -0.69
CA LEU A 142 1.87 17.34 -0.66
C LEU A 142 0.39 17.52 -0.33
N SER A 143 0.10 18.53 0.50
CA SER A 143 -1.27 18.98 0.71
C SER A 143 -1.72 19.79 -0.50
N TYR A 144 -2.92 19.51 -0.99
CA TYR A 144 -3.48 20.18 -2.15
C TYR A 144 -4.20 21.46 -1.74
N GLU A 145 -3.57 22.59 -1.96
CA GLU A 145 -4.25 23.87 -2.11
C GLU A 145 -4.29 24.14 -3.62
N GLN A 146 -5.49 24.22 -4.20
CA GLN A 146 -5.85 24.11 -5.62
C GLN A 146 -5.11 25.02 -6.64
N ASP A 147 -4.11 25.79 -6.23
CA ASP A 147 -3.47 26.80 -7.06
C ASP A 147 -2.14 26.32 -7.66
N LEU A 148 -1.91 26.61 -8.94
CA LEU A 148 -0.62 26.41 -9.61
C LEU A 148 0.48 27.18 -8.88
N MET A 149 0.14 28.39 -8.40
CA MET A 149 1.08 29.26 -7.72
C MET A 149 1.58 28.69 -6.39
N SER A 150 0.72 27.97 -5.66
CA SER A 150 1.12 27.33 -4.39
C SER A 150 2.11 26.19 -4.65
N LEU A 151 1.84 25.34 -5.64
CA LEU A 151 2.74 24.25 -6.03
C LEU A 151 4.09 24.77 -6.50
N ARG A 152 4.07 25.84 -7.31
CA ARG A 152 5.29 26.50 -7.79
C ARG A 152 6.12 27.09 -6.64
N TYR A 153 5.46 27.78 -5.72
CA TYR A 153 6.09 28.40 -4.56
C TYR A 153 6.70 27.35 -3.62
N LEU A 154 5.97 26.26 -3.35
CA LEU A 154 6.40 25.13 -2.53
C LEU A 154 7.71 24.51 -3.04
N ILE A 155 7.85 24.36 -4.37
CA ILE A 155 9.07 23.83 -4.98
C ILE A 155 10.21 24.86 -4.92
N HIS A 156 9.95 26.11 -5.33
CA HIS A 156 10.99 27.15 -5.38
C HIS A 156 11.55 27.49 -4.01
N LEU A 157 10.71 27.54 -2.98
CA LEU A 157 11.14 27.85 -1.61
C LEU A 157 11.51 26.64 -0.79
N ARG A 158 11.40 25.44 -1.36
CA ARG A 158 11.71 24.18 -0.68
C ARG A 158 10.91 23.98 0.60
N GLU A 159 9.66 24.44 0.61
CA GLU A 159 8.74 24.18 1.74
C GLU A 159 8.45 22.69 1.91
N TRP A 160 8.74 21.88 0.88
CA TRP A 160 8.73 20.42 0.96
C TRP A 160 9.73 19.86 1.99
N GLU A 161 10.78 20.59 2.38
CA GLU A 161 11.73 20.14 3.41
C GLU A 161 11.07 19.98 4.79
N ASP A 162 10.07 20.83 5.09
CA ASP A 162 9.33 20.78 6.36
C ASP A 162 8.26 19.68 6.38
N ILE A 163 7.90 19.14 5.21
CA ILE A 163 6.90 18.08 5.09
C ILE A 163 7.54 16.74 5.48
N THR A 164 6.93 16.08 6.47
CA THR A 164 7.43 14.81 6.97
C THR A 164 7.39 13.74 5.85
N PRO A 165 8.51 13.03 5.60
CA PRO A 165 8.53 11.96 4.63
C PRO A 165 7.59 10.82 5.03
N MET A 166 7.14 10.09 4.02
CA MET A 166 6.25 8.96 4.18
C MET A 166 6.92 7.88 5.04
N PRO A 167 6.20 7.29 6.00
CA PRO A 167 6.79 6.27 6.85
C PRO A 167 7.14 5.01 6.03
N PHE A 168 8.17 4.29 6.47
CA PHE A 168 8.77 3.17 5.73
C PHE A 168 7.74 2.13 5.23
N TRP A 169 6.70 1.83 6.00
CA TRP A 169 5.67 0.84 5.65
C TRP A 169 4.76 1.26 4.48
N LYS A 170 4.67 2.56 4.19
CA LYS A 170 3.90 3.10 3.05
C LYS A 170 4.77 3.40 1.82
N ASN A 171 6.09 3.35 1.95
CA ASN A 171 7.01 3.57 0.83
C ASN A 171 6.75 2.53 -0.27
N PRO A 172 6.77 2.90 -1.57
CA PRO A 172 6.49 1.98 -2.68
C PRO A 172 7.47 0.79 -2.78
N THR A 173 8.64 0.89 -2.16
CA THR A 173 9.64 -0.20 -2.07
C THR A 173 9.46 -1.10 -0.83
N SER A 174 8.55 -0.77 0.08
CA SER A 174 8.44 -1.49 1.35
C SER A 174 7.88 -2.91 1.17
N PRO A 175 8.34 -3.88 1.99
CA PRO A 175 7.78 -5.23 1.99
C PRO A 175 6.27 -5.27 2.21
N PHE A 176 5.72 -4.32 2.98
CA PHE A 176 4.27 -4.23 3.22
C PHE A 176 3.51 -3.84 1.95
N ILE A 177 4.03 -2.89 1.19
CA ILE A 177 3.43 -2.49 -0.09
C ILE A 177 3.57 -3.60 -1.12
N ILE A 178 4.75 -4.22 -1.22
CA ILE A 178 4.97 -5.37 -2.13
C ILE A 178 3.98 -6.50 -1.82
N PHE A 179 3.80 -6.85 -0.55
CA PHE A 179 2.81 -7.84 -0.14
C PHE A 179 1.37 -7.39 -0.48
N SER A 180 1.05 -6.11 -0.28
CA SER A 180 -0.26 -5.58 -0.62
C SER A 180 -0.55 -5.67 -2.13
N ILE A 181 0.46 -5.40 -2.97
CA ILE A 181 0.40 -5.51 -4.44
C ILE A 181 0.20 -6.97 -4.84
N PHE A 182 0.98 -7.87 -4.24
CA PHE A 182 0.85 -9.30 -4.46
C PHE A 182 -0.58 -9.78 -4.14
N ALA A 183 -1.11 -9.44 -2.96
CA ALA A 183 -2.47 -9.80 -2.57
C ALA A 183 -3.54 -9.24 -3.53
N TYR A 184 -3.33 -8.03 -4.06
CA TYR A 184 -4.23 -7.43 -5.05
C TYR A 184 -4.17 -8.17 -6.39
N LYS A 185 -2.98 -8.46 -6.90
CA LYS A 185 -2.82 -9.25 -8.14
C LYS A 185 -3.46 -10.63 -8.00
N SER A 186 -3.19 -11.32 -6.90
CA SER A 186 -3.83 -12.61 -6.62
C SER A 186 -5.36 -12.52 -6.54
N ALA A 187 -5.91 -11.40 -6.06
CA ALA A 187 -7.36 -11.19 -6.03
C ALA A 187 -7.93 -11.06 -7.44
N ILE A 188 -7.26 -10.31 -8.32
CA ILE A 188 -7.65 -10.20 -9.72
C ILE A 188 -7.54 -11.55 -10.41
N ASP A 189 -6.40 -12.24 -10.29
CA ASP A 189 -6.19 -13.54 -10.91
C ASP A 189 -7.24 -14.58 -10.44
N LEU A 190 -7.66 -14.52 -9.17
CA LEU A 190 -8.68 -15.39 -8.60
C LEU A 190 -10.10 -15.07 -9.10
N MET A 191 -10.39 -13.78 -9.36
CA MET A 191 -11.63 -13.38 -10.01
C MET A 191 -11.64 -13.85 -11.47
N ASP A 192 -10.53 -13.64 -12.18
CA ASP A 192 -10.37 -14.01 -13.59
C ASP A 192 -10.42 -15.53 -13.79
N SER A 193 -9.99 -16.32 -12.81
CA SER A 193 -10.08 -17.78 -12.86
C SER A 193 -11.52 -18.30 -12.74
N GLY A 194 -12.49 -17.46 -12.41
CA GLY A 194 -13.91 -17.81 -12.26
C GLY A 194 -14.23 -18.72 -11.06
N LEU A 195 -13.27 -18.98 -10.17
CA LEU A 195 -13.45 -19.90 -9.03
C LEU A 195 -14.33 -19.29 -7.93
N VAL A 196 -14.34 -17.97 -7.82
CA VAL A 196 -14.91 -17.24 -6.67
C VAL A 196 -16.09 -16.32 -7.08
N GLY A 197 -16.43 -16.30 -8.37
CA GLY A 197 -17.43 -15.41 -8.94
C GLY A 197 -16.89 -13.99 -9.21
N GLU A 198 -17.71 -13.15 -9.83
CA GLU A 198 -17.34 -11.78 -10.24
C GLU A 198 -17.35 -10.77 -9.07
N ASP A 199 -17.78 -11.20 -7.87
CA ASP A 199 -17.88 -10.32 -6.71
C ASP A 199 -16.50 -10.06 -6.07
N PRO A 200 -15.96 -8.83 -6.12
CA PRO A 200 -14.62 -8.51 -5.63
C PRO A 200 -14.47 -8.71 -4.12
N ARG A 201 -15.59 -8.65 -3.39
CA ARG A 201 -15.65 -8.90 -1.95
C ARG A 201 -15.35 -10.36 -1.64
N VAL A 202 -15.87 -11.30 -2.44
CA VAL A 202 -15.70 -12.73 -2.20
C VAL A 202 -14.25 -13.13 -2.49
N ALA A 203 -13.65 -12.62 -3.57
CA ALA A 203 -12.22 -12.80 -3.85
C ALA A 203 -11.33 -12.26 -2.72
N THR A 204 -11.70 -11.10 -2.16
CA THR A 204 -10.97 -10.53 -1.02
C THR A 204 -11.08 -11.38 0.24
N TYR A 205 -12.28 -11.82 0.61
CA TYR A 205 -12.48 -12.64 1.80
C TYR A 205 -11.79 -14.00 1.69
N THR A 206 -11.92 -14.66 0.54
CA THR A 206 -11.27 -15.97 0.29
C THR A 206 -9.76 -15.88 0.44
N LEU A 207 -9.11 -14.89 -0.16
CA LEU A 207 -7.68 -14.66 0.03
C LEU A 207 -7.33 -14.32 1.47
N SER A 208 -8.13 -13.48 2.13
CA SER A 208 -7.91 -13.12 3.53
C SER A 208 -7.94 -14.35 4.45
N PHE A 209 -8.91 -15.26 4.25
CA PHE A 209 -8.99 -16.53 4.97
C PHE A 209 -7.79 -17.43 4.69
N LEU A 210 -7.35 -17.54 3.43
CA LEU A 210 -6.18 -18.33 3.05
C LEU A 210 -4.90 -17.80 3.71
N PHE A 211 -4.65 -16.49 3.65
CA PHE A 211 -3.49 -15.88 4.30
C PHE A 211 -3.54 -16.03 5.82
N ALA A 212 -4.72 -15.83 6.44
CA ALA A 212 -4.87 -16.03 7.87
C ALA A 212 -4.61 -17.49 8.29
N ALA A 213 -5.13 -18.47 7.54
CA ALA A 213 -4.89 -19.89 7.77
C ALA A 213 -3.39 -20.23 7.65
N LEU A 214 -2.71 -19.74 6.63
CA LEU A 214 -1.27 -19.96 6.44
C LEU A 214 -0.43 -19.35 7.56
N LEU A 215 -0.74 -18.13 8.01
CA LEU A 215 -0.02 -17.47 9.11
C LEU A 215 -0.26 -18.19 10.45
N THR A 216 -1.50 -18.58 10.72
CA THR A 216 -1.85 -19.28 11.97
C THR A 216 -1.27 -20.68 12.02
N TRP A 217 -1.42 -21.48 10.96
CA TRP A 217 -0.81 -22.81 10.91
C TRP A 217 0.71 -22.74 10.86
N GLY A 218 1.29 -21.82 10.09
CA GLY A 218 2.74 -21.66 9.98
C GLY A 218 3.38 -21.35 11.34
N THR A 219 2.79 -20.43 12.11
CA THR A 219 3.28 -20.10 13.46
C THR A 219 3.08 -21.25 14.45
N TYR A 220 1.96 -21.97 14.37
CA TYR A 220 1.69 -23.15 15.19
C TYR A 220 2.72 -24.28 14.95
N PHE A 221 2.98 -24.62 13.69
CA PHE A 221 3.97 -25.66 13.35
C PHE A 221 5.40 -25.26 13.72
N LEU A 222 5.75 -23.97 13.55
CA LEU A 222 7.04 -23.45 13.97
C LEU A 222 7.22 -23.58 15.48
N TRP A 223 6.19 -23.23 16.26
CA TRP A 223 6.21 -23.37 17.72
C TRP A 223 6.40 -24.84 18.16
N ILE A 224 5.66 -25.78 17.56
CA ILE A 224 5.86 -27.22 17.80
C ILE A 224 7.28 -27.66 17.43
N GLY A 225 7.79 -27.19 16.29
CA GLY A 225 9.16 -27.50 15.87
C GLY A 225 10.20 -27.04 16.89
N ILE A 226 10.06 -25.83 17.44
CA ILE A 226 10.94 -25.31 18.48
C ILE A 226 10.80 -26.11 19.78
N THR A 227 9.59 -26.42 20.24
CA THR A 227 9.41 -27.18 21.49
C THR A 227 9.95 -28.61 21.37
N CYS A 228 9.69 -29.28 20.25
CA CYS A 228 10.29 -30.58 19.94
C CYS A 228 11.82 -30.50 19.90
N PHE A 229 12.40 -29.44 19.29
CA PHE A 229 13.84 -29.25 19.22
C PHE A 229 14.47 -29.00 20.60
N VAL A 230 13.86 -28.15 21.42
CA VAL A 230 14.32 -27.88 22.79
C VAL A 230 14.25 -29.16 23.64
N ASN A 231 13.16 -29.91 23.57
CA ASN A 231 13.03 -31.19 24.28
C ASN A 231 14.05 -32.23 23.80
N TYR A 232 14.30 -32.30 22.49
CA TYR A 232 15.34 -33.14 21.92
C TYR A 232 16.74 -32.75 22.43
N CYS A 233 17.04 -31.45 22.51
CA CYS A 233 18.29 -30.94 23.08
C CYS A 233 18.42 -31.22 24.59
N LYS A 234 17.36 -31.00 25.39
CA LYS A 234 17.34 -31.29 26.84
C LYS A 234 17.65 -32.76 27.09
N ARG A 235 16.93 -33.66 26.41
CA ARG A 235 17.09 -35.12 26.54
C ARG A 235 18.47 -35.62 26.08
N ARG A 236 19.09 -34.95 25.11
CA ARG A 236 20.46 -35.26 24.66
C ARG A 236 21.55 -34.74 25.59
N LEU A 237 21.31 -33.62 26.30
CA LEU A 237 22.32 -32.96 27.14
C LEU A 237 22.27 -33.42 28.62
N HIS A 238 21.09 -33.73 29.16
CA HIS A 238 20.90 -34.17 30.54
C HIS A 238 19.84 -35.30 30.63
N PRO A 239 20.21 -36.56 30.32
CA PRO A 239 19.29 -37.69 30.43
C PRO A 239 18.88 -38.00 31.88
N GLU A 240 19.66 -37.55 32.87
CA GLU A 240 19.46 -37.86 34.30
C GLU A 240 18.43 -36.95 34.99
N LEU A 241 18.09 -35.80 34.40
CA LEU A 241 17.12 -34.84 34.99
C LEU A 241 15.65 -35.20 34.69
N ASP A 242 15.39 -35.86 33.56
CA ASP A 242 14.02 -36.27 33.19
C ASP A 242 13.51 -37.41 34.10
N ILE A 243 14.41 -38.30 34.58
CA ILE A 243 14.05 -39.41 35.48
C ILE A 243 13.61 -38.88 36.86
N LEU A 244 14.34 -37.90 37.40
CA LEU A 244 14.00 -37.28 38.69
C LEU A 244 12.72 -36.45 38.64
N GLU A 245 12.41 -35.85 37.49
CA GLU A 245 11.17 -35.10 37.29
C GLU A 245 9.97 -36.08 37.23
N GLU A 246 10.11 -37.21 36.54
CA GLU A 246 9.09 -38.28 36.47
C GLU A 246 8.83 -38.91 37.84
N ASP A 247 9.88 -39.23 38.61
CA ASP A 247 9.77 -39.75 39.98
C ASP A 247 9.02 -38.77 40.91
N PHE A 248 9.26 -37.46 40.78
CA PHE A 248 8.62 -36.44 41.62
C PHE A 248 7.14 -36.23 41.28
N TYR A 249 6.75 -36.41 40.02
CA TYR A 249 5.35 -36.31 39.59
C TYR A 249 4.53 -37.54 40.00
N GLU A 250 5.13 -38.73 40.03
CA GLU A 250 4.45 -39.97 40.44
C GLU A 250 4.21 -40.03 41.96
N GLU A 251 5.18 -39.54 42.75
CA GLU A 251 5.05 -39.47 44.22
C GLU A 251 4.00 -38.43 44.68
N GLY A 252 3.71 -37.41 43.87
CA GLY A 252 2.73 -36.35 44.19
C GLY A 252 1.26 -36.69 43.93
N TYR A 253 0.95 -37.80 43.24
CA TYR A 253 -0.42 -38.19 42.88
C TYR A 253 -0.89 -39.50 43.54
N GLY A 254 -0.02 -40.17 44.32
CA GLY A 254 -0.29 -41.47 44.93
C GLY A 254 -1.03 -41.46 46.28
N ASP A 255 -1.16 -40.30 46.94
CA ASP A 255 -1.92 -40.19 48.20
C ASP A 255 -3.41 -39.91 47.91
N GLU A 256 -4.12 -40.90 47.37
CA GLU A 256 -5.58 -40.96 47.50
C GLU A 256 -5.94 -41.39 48.94
N ILE A 257 -6.85 -40.62 49.53
CA ILE A 257 -7.28 -40.68 50.92
C ILE A 257 -8.00 -42.01 51.20
N ASP A 258 -7.45 -42.85 52.07
CA ASP A 258 -8.17 -43.96 52.71
C ASP A 258 -9.27 -43.38 53.63
N GLU A 259 -10.50 -43.28 53.12
CA GLU A 259 -11.70 -43.10 53.94
C GLU A 259 -12.06 -44.45 54.60
N ASP A 260 -11.28 -44.86 55.59
CA ASP A 260 -11.68 -45.89 56.55
C ASP A 260 -12.19 -45.24 57.84
N ASP A 261 -13.41 -45.66 58.19
CA ASP A 261 -13.90 -45.86 59.55
C ASP A 261 -14.28 -44.61 60.38
N PHE A 262 -15.54 -44.20 60.24
CA PHE A 262 -16.29 -43.63 61.36
C PHE A 262 -17.62 -44.37 61.51
N LYS A 263 -17.57 -45.52 62.19
CA LYS A 263 -18.67 -45.97 63.04
C LYS A 263 -18.50 -45.35 64.42
N GLU A 264 -19.50 -44.62 64.89
CA GLU A 264 -19.91 -44.71 66.29
C GLU A 264 -21.37 -44.27 66.43
N GLU A 265 -22.12 -45.12 67.14
CA GLU A 265 -23.48 -44.96 67.62
C GLU A 265 -23.56 -43.77 68.60
N ASP A 266 -24.69 -43.07 68.65
CA ASP A 266 -25.40 -42.79 69.91
C ASP A 266 -26.77 -42.11 69.65
N ASP A 267 -27.76 -42.62 70.37
CA ASP A 267 -29.18 -42.24 70.60
C ASP A 267 -30.27 -42.43 69.51
#